data_AF-A0A6I7WD02-F1
#
_entry.id   AF-A0A6I7WD02-F1
#
_cell.length_a   1.000
_cell.length_b   1.000
_cell.length_c   1.000
_cell.angle_alpha   90.00
_cell.angle_beta   90.00
_cell.angle_gamma   90.00
#
_symmetry.space_group_name_H-M   'P 1'
#
loop_
_entity.id
_entity.type
_entity.pdbx_description
1 polymer ?
#
loop_
_entity_poly.entity_id
_entity_poly.type
_entity_poly.pdbx_seq_one_letter_code
_entity_poly.pdbx_strand_id
1 'polypeptide(L)'
;MFLEPASNYLAGGYEFFYEYDQSGRNRADYVRAARDTRFRMHEKFTRTLESDSKKYSYKPYRSEMHSAWSLVYPLLSVGQQAKIMGWAQDRPDIAENFANYIKAGFLFASPVMVEIYAWFTEYNRGNTITDVQKKNIQFISFVSPKLKTSLLLSYFSSALDTFDTLCEKIIDHKLGEWEKEWRSLTSLQNPAWYASGKSGNRQRLILGFNSPFYPNVLVSTSVFQEGVNLHLQCRKVHHYGIAGSPGNNEQRVGRVDRLFGKVNELLKVDGLAELEINYPFLKSSVDEDQVASFIARKFQVEDRMDNCTQSSFDKSVELTRENWHDFLRKPITTTGKELSVKDPYEATFDSLMPQYSYVPFESHDSLDVTNHIASLFGEILDATDDILYGIKENKHNPNAIFLIDPAVRHNDISRRQPVLVEQHFSAKFSALVKGTVYYVSFTSPLASKENLNNSGGDYESHLFSLAKKITRRCPLVRIVINEDAQYSHFYLHARVDLPIFVGSGYLSMLSKNELNIAFQQLKVFSDQFELGLFEGKQD
;
A
#
# COMPACT_ATOMS: atom_id res chain seq x y z
N MET A 1 -37.05 10.47 -19.41
CA MET A 1 -37.89 9.50 -18.67
C MET A 1 -37.15 8.21 -18.37
N PHE A 2 -36.61 7.49 -19.37
CA PHE A 2 -35.86 6.24 -19.11
C PHE A 2 -34.69 6.37 -18.11
N LEU A 3 -33.98 7.51 -18.09
CA LEU A 3 -32.89 7.79 -17.15
C LEU A 3 -33.33 8.52 -15.87
N GLU A 4 -34.64 8.68 -15.66
CA GLU A 4 -35.13 9.23 -14.39
C GLU A 4 -35.04 8.18 -13.28
N PRO A 5 -34.95 8.60 -12.00
CA PRO A 5 -35.02 7.67 -10.87
C PRO A 5 -36.35 6.89 -10.88
N ALA A 6 -36.42 5.75 -10.20
CA ALA A 6 -37.70 5.06 -9.99
C ALA A 6 -38.65 5.92 -9.13
N SER A 7 -39.96 5.75 -9.29
CA SER A 7 -40.96 6.59 -8.61
C SER A 7 -40.90 6.50 -7.08
N ASN A 8 -40.49 5.35 -6.55
CA ASN A 8 -40.29 5.10 -5.13
C ASN A 8 -38.81 4.83 -4.77
N TYR A 9 -37.87 5.18 -5.65
CA TYR A 9 -36.44 4.84 -5.56
C TYR A 9 -36.11 3.32 -5.54
N LEU A 10 -37.10 2.45 -5.70
CA LEU A 10 -36.94 0.99 -5.76
C LEU A 10 -37.27 0.50 -7.18
N ALA A 11 -38.29 -0.35 -7.33
CA ALA A 11 -38.75 -0.90 -8.60
C ALA A 11 -40.00 -0.20 -9.19
N GLY A 12 -40.50 0.87 -8.56
CA GLY A 12 -41.72 1.56 -8.97
C GLY A 12 -41.57 2.32 -10.30
N GLY A 13 -42.61 2.30 -11.13
CA GLY A 13 -42.73 3.09 -12.34
C GLY A 13 -43.67 4.27 -12.18
N TYR A 14 -43.97 4.93 -13.30
CA TYR A 14 -44.76 6.16 -13.35
C TYR A 14 -46.11 5.92 -14.02
N GLU A 15 -47.17 6.52 -13.46
CA GLU A 15 -48.56 6.34 -13.93
C GLU A 15 -49.04 7.46 -14.85
N PHE A 16 -48.41 8.64 -14.82
CA PHE A 16 -48.83 9.80 -15.61
C PHE A 16 -47.65 10.67 -16.04
N PHE A 17 -47.91 11.55 -17.01
CA PHE A 17 -47.05 12.66 -17.39
C PHE A 17 -47.84 13.96 -17.48
N TYR A 18 -47.13 15.09 -17.49
CA TYR A 18 -47.76 16.39 -17.69
C TYR A 18 -47.75 16.80 -19.16
N GLU A 19 -48.78 17.51 -19.59
CA GLU A 19 -48.85 18.15 -20.90
C GLU A 19 -49.17 19.63 -20.72
N TYR A 20 -48.40 20.50 -21.35
CA TYR A 20 -48.61 21.95 -21.34
C TYR A 20 -48.63 22.53 -22.75
N ASP A 21 -49.36 23.62 -22.95
CA ASP A 21 -49.35 24.34 -24.22
C ASP A 21 -48.10 25.21 -24.33
N GLN A 22 -47.40 25.09 -25.46
CA GLN A 22 -46.30 25.97 -25.81
C GLN A 22 -46.48 26.45 -27.25
N SER A 23 -46.92 27.70 -27.39
CA SER A 23 -47.15 28.35 -28.69
C SER A 23 -48.15 27.58 -29.57
N GLY A 24 -49.26 27.10 -28.98
CA GLY A 24 -50.31 26.38 -29.69
C GLY A 24 -49.98 24.92 -30.02
N ARG A 25 -48.90 24.37 -29.44
CA ARG A 25 -48.55 22.94 -29.51
C ARG A 25 -48.46 22.37 -28.11
N ASN A 26 -49.18 21.28 -27.88
CA ASN A 26 -49.08 20.49 -26.66
C ASN A 26 -47.71 19.80 -26.58
N ARG A 27 -46.99 20.02 -25.47
CA ARG A 27 -45.70 19.41 -25.16
C ARG A 27 -45.81 18.55 -23.91
N ALA A 28 -45.29 17.34 -23.99
CA ALA A 28 -45.17 16.44 -22.84
C ALA A 28 -43.97 16.81 -21.98
N ASP A 29 -44.18 16.90 -20.66
CA ASP A 29 -43.17 17.14 -19.63
C ASP A 29 -43.06 15.92 -18.71
N TYR A 30 -42.28 14.94 -19.18
CA TYR A 30 -42.05 13.69 -18.47
C TYR A 30 -41.14 13.86 -17.25
N VAL A 31 -40.17 14.76 -17.33
CA VAL A 31 -39.15 14.94 -16.29
C VAL A 31 -39.78 15.56 -15.06
N ARG A 32 -40.60 16.60 -15.24
CA ARG A 32 -41.30 17.23 -14.13
C ARG A 32 -42.31 16.29 -13.49
N ALA A 33 -43.12 15.59 -14.29
CA ALA A 33 -44.08 14.64 -13.74
C ALA A 33 -43.40 13.54 -12.92
N ALA A 34 -42.26 13.02 -13.40
CA ALA A 34 -41.47 12.04 -12.67
C ALA A 34 -40.95 12.60 -11.33
N ARG A 35 -40.35 13.79 -11.35
CA ARG A 35 -39.85 14.47 -10.14
C ARG A 35 -40.97 14.72 -9.14
N ASP A 36 -42.07 15.33 -9.58
CA ASP A 36 -43.19 15.68 -8.70
C ASP A 36 -43.86 14.44 -8.10
N THR A 37 -43.89 13.32 -8.85
CA THR A 37 -44.36 12.02 -8.32
C THR A 37 -43.51 11.59 -7.13
N ARG A 38 -42.17 11.59 -7.25
CA ARG A 38 -41.26 11.25 -6.14
C ARG A 38 -41.39 12.24 -4.98
N PHE A 39 -41.44 13.53 -5.29
CA PHE A 39 -41.43 14.58 -4.27
C PHE A 39 -42.70 14.61 -3.43
N ARG A 40 -43.84 14.20 -4.00
CA ARG A 40 -45.11 14.05 -3.27
C ARG A 40 -45.12 12.86 -2.31
N MET A 41 -44.27 11.85 -2.55
CA MET A 41 -44.18 10.69 -1.65
C MET A 41 -43.43 10.99 -0.35
N HIS A 42 -42.71 12.11 -0.28
CA HIS A 42 -41.90 12.46 0.89
C HIS A 42 -42.10 13.93 1.29
N GLU A 43 -42.56 14.16 2.53
CA GLU A 43 -42.80 15.51 3.07
C GLU A 43 -41.58 16.43 2.94
N LYS A 44 -40.37 15.85 3.05
CA LYS A 44 -39.08 16.54 2.93
C LYS A 44 -38.91 17.32 1.62
N PHE A 45 -39.50 16.85 0.53
CA PHE A 45 -39.43 17.49 -0.79
C PHE A 45 -40.65 18.33 -1.14
N THR A 46 -41.73 18.19 -0.38
CA THR A 46 -43.03 18.82 -0.70
C THR A 46 -42.93 20.35 -0.73
N ARG A 47 -42.03 20.93 0.07
CA ARG A 47 -41.76 22.39 0.09
C ARG A 47 -41.08 22.92 -1.17
N THR A 48 -40.44 22.06 -1.97
CA THR A 48 -39.72 22.42 -3.20
C THR A 48 -40.60 22.36 -4.46
N LEU A 49 -41.87 21.98 -4.31
CA LEU A 49 -42.85 22.02 -5.39
C LEU A 49 -43.29 23.48 -5.63
N GLU A 50 -42.47 24.26 -6.34
CA GLU A 50 -42.79 25.64 -6.71
C GLU A 50 -44.04 25.75 -7.61
N SER A 51 -44.78 26.85 -7.45
CA SER A 51 -45.87 27.23 -8.35
C SER A 51 -45.31 27.65 -9.71
N ASP A 52 -45.55 26.86 -10.75
CA ASP A 52 -45.22 27.28 -12.12
C ASP A 52 -46.38 28.08 -12.71
N SER A 53 -46.02 29.12 -13.46
CA SER A 53 -46.90 29.91 -14.33
C SER A 53 -47.60 29.08 -15.43
N LYS A 54 -47.01 27.93 -15.83
CA LYS A 54 -47.57 27.05 -16.87
C LYS A 54 -48.78 26.27 -16.35
N LYS A 55 -49.85 26.27 -17.15
CA LYS A 55 -51.02 25.40 -16.93
C LYS A 55 -50.73 24.00 -17.46
N TYR A 56 -50.57 23.05 -16.55
CA TYR A 56 -50.34 21.64 -16.87
C TYR A 56 -51.65 20.85 -16.83
N SER A 57 -51.79 19.93 -17.78
CA SER A 57 -52.83 18.89 -17.78
C SER A 57 -52.20 17.53 -17.47
N TYR A 58 -52.91 16.71 -16.70
CA TYR A 58 -52.48 15.36 -16.34
C TYR A 58 -52.88 14.38 -17.44
N LYS A 59 -51.93 13.56 -17.91
CA LYS A 59 -52.18 12.52 -18.91
C LYS A 59 -51.73 11.16 -18.36
N PRO A 60 -52.66 10.20 -18.18
CA PRO A 60 -52.29 8.87 -17.71
C PRO A 60 -51.50 8.11 -18.80
N TYR A 61 -50.59 7.25 -18.37
CA TYR A 61 -50.01 6.23 -19.23
C TYR A 61 -51.00 5.07 -19.39
N ARG A 62 -50.93 4.36 -20.52
CA ARG A 62 -51.72 3.13 -20.74
C ARG A 62 -51.31 1.98 -19.82
N SER A 63 -50.05 1.99 -19.39
CA SER A 63 -49.48 1.07 -18.41
C SER A 63 -48.43 1.83 -17.60
N GLU A 64 -48.11 1.32 -16.41
CA GLU A 64 -47.00 1.84 -15.62
C GLU A 64 -45.71 1.86 -16.45
N MET A 65 -45.02 2.99 -16.41
CA MET A 65 -43.84 3.23 -17.24
C MET A 65 -42.58 3.21 -16.37
N HIS A 66 -41.74 2.20 -16.60
CA HIS A 66 -40.54 1.93 -15.82
C HIS A 66 -39.31 2.69 -16.34
N SER A 67 -38.44 3.11 -15.43
CA SER A 67 -37.12 3.69 -15.75
C SER A 67 -36.02 2.63 -15.67
N ALA A 68 -34.83 2.94 -16.20
CA ALA A 68 -33.65 2.09 -16.08
C ALA A 68 -33.34 1.74 -14.61
N TRP A 69 -33.51 2.70 -13.70
CA TRP A 69 -33.37 2.47 -12.26
C TRP A 69 -34.30 1.36 -11.76
N SER A 70 -35.60 1.44 -12.09
CA SER A 70 -36.58 0.45 -11.64
C SER A 70 -36.30 -0.96 -12.16
N LEU A 71 -35.66 -1.06 -13.32
CA LEU A 71 -35.26 -2.35 -13.91
C LEU A 71 -33.93 -2.87 -13.32
N VAL A 72 -33.04 -1.97 -12.88
CA VAL A 72 -31.74 -2.30 -12.28
C VAL A 72 -31.89 -2.74 -10.83
N TYR A 73 -32.74 -2.07 -10.04
CA TYR A 73 -32.88 -2.35 -8.61
C TYR A 73 -33.06 -3.85 -8.27
N PRO A 74 -33.94 -4.61 -8.96
CA PRO A 74 -34.10 -6.05 -8.69
C PRO A 74 -32.87 -6.91 -9.04
N LEU A 75 -31.93 -6.38 -9.82
CA LEU A 75 -30.72 -7.07 -10.26
C LEU A 75 -29.52 -6.82 -9.34
N LEU A 76 -29.63 -5.89 -8.39
CA LEU A 76 -28.58 -5.58 -7.42
C LEU A 76 -28.41 -6.70 -6.39
N SER A 77 -27.25 -6.75 -5.74
CA SER A 77 -27.02 -7.65 -4.61
C SER A 77 -27.94 -7.33 -3.42
N VAL A 78 -28.15 -8.30 -2.53
CA VAL A 78 -29.01 -8.12 -1.34
C VAL A 78 -28.58 -6.92 -0.48
N GLY A 79 -27.26 -6.73 -0.28
CA GLY A 79 -26.73 -5.60 0.48
C GLY A 79 -27.00 -4.25 -0.20
N GLN A 80 -26.86 -4.18 -1.52
CA GLN A 80 -27.16 -2.98 -2.30
C GLN A 80 -28.65 -2.65 -2.33
N GLN A 81 -29.52 -3.66 -2.45
CA GLN A 81 -30.96 -3.48 -2.37
C GLN A 81 -31.38 -2.95 -1.00
N ALA A 82 -30.83 -3.50 0.08
CA ALA A 82 -31.08 -3.04 1.45
C ALA A 82 -30.61 -1.60 1.66
N LYS A 83 -29.44 -1.23 1.11
CA LYS A 83 -28.91 0.14 1.17
C LYS A 83 -29.84 1.16 0.52
N ILE A 84 -30.29 0.90 -0.71
CA ILE A 84 -31.25 1.78 -1.39
C ILE A 84 -32.60 1.80 -0.66
N MET A 85 -33.06 0.66 -0.13
CA MET A 85 -34.30 0.60 0.64
C MET A 85 -34.25 1.48 1.89
N GLY A 86 -33.15 1.43 2.65
CA GLY A 86 -32.93 2.32 3.79
C GLY A 86 -32.92 3.80 3.38
N TRP A 87 -32.28 4.14 2.26
CA TRP A 87 -32.35 5.52 1.75
C TRP A 87 -33.75 5.91 1.32
N ALA A 88 -34.47 5.07 0.59
CA ALA A 88 -35.82 5.38 0.13
C ALA A 88 -36.80 5.62 1.30
N GLN A 89 -36.64 4.89 2.40
CA GLN A 89 -37.52 4.99 3.57
C GLN A 89 -37.10 6.12 4.53
N ASP A 90 -35.84 6.14 4.95
CA ASP A 90 -35.38 6.99 6.06
C ASP A 90 -34.70 8.28 5.58
N ARG A 91 -34.05 8.23 4.42
CA ARG A 91 -33.19 9.30 3.89
C ARG A 91 -33.40 9.54 2.40
N PRO A 92 -34.63 9.90 1.96
CA PRO A 92 -34.95 10.05 0.55
C PRO A 92 -34.10 11.14 -0.13
N ASP A 93 -33.56 12.09 0.64
CA ASP A 93 -32.54 13.04 0.19
C ASP A 93 -31.28 12.37 -0.36
N ILE A 94 -30.80 11.30 0.28
CA ILE A 94 -29.64 10.55 -0.18
C ILE A 94 -30.00 9.78 -1.46
N ALA A 95 -31.19 9.17 -1.52
CA ALA A 95 -31.66 8.46 -2.70
C ALA A 95 -31.76 9.39 -3.93
N GLU A 96 -32.34 10.58 -3.77
CA GLU A 96 -32.42 11.58 -4.85
C GLU A 96 -31.03 12.09 -5.25
N ASN A 97 -30.13 12.35 -4.29
CA ASN A 97 -28.77 12.79 -4.58
C ASN A 97 -27.99 11.72 -5.37
N PHE A 98 -28.05 10.46 -4.93
CA PHE A 98 -27.43 9.34 -5.63
C PHE A 98 -28.02 9.18 -7.04
N ALA A 99 -29.32 9.40 -7.19
CA ALA A 99 -29.96 9.32 -8.50
C ALA A 99 -29.52 10.44 -9.44
N ASN A 100 -29.35 11.66 -8.94
CA ASN A 100 -28.78 12.77 -9.69
C ASN A 100 -27.32 12.51 -10.07
N TYR A 101 -26.53 11.90 -9.18
CA TYR A 101 -25.15 11.49 -9.41
C TYR A 101 -25.04 10.45 -10.53
N ILE A 102 -25.80 9.35 -10.43
CA ILE A 102 -25.86 8.29 -11.44
C ILE A 102 -26.30 8.85 -12.80
N LYS A 103 -27.36 9.67 -12.81
CA LYS A 103 -27.88 10.26 -14.04
C LYS A 103 -26.82 11.12 -14.73
N ALA A 104 -26.12 11.97 -13.99
CA ALA A 104 -25.05 12.80 -14.54
C ALA A 104 -23.86 11.95 -15.05
N GLY A 105 -23.44 10.94 -14.28
CA GLY A 105 -22.35 10.05 -14.67
C GLY A 105 -22.67 9.22 -15.91
N PHE A 106 -23.88 8.66 -15.98
CA PHE A 106 -24.37 7.95 -17.17
C PHE A 106 -24.34 8.87 -18.39
N LEU A 107 -24.99 10.04 -18.29
CA LEU A 107 -25.16 10.97 -19.41
C LEU A 107 -23.85 11.50 -19.97
N PHE A 108 -22.87 11.80 -19.11
CA PHE A 108 -21.73 12.63 -19.52
C PHE A 108 -20.35 12.01 -19.30
N ALA A 109 -20.22 11.04 -18.40
CA ALA A 109 -18.92 10.57 -17.93
C ALA A 109 -18.79 9.04 -17.98
N SER A 110 -19.50 8.36 -18.88
CA SER A 110 -19.43 6.91 -18.98
C SER A 110 -19.76 6.40 -20.39
N PRO A 111 -19.39 5.15 -20.72
CA PRO A 111 -19.83 4.50 -21.95
C PRO A 111 -21.30 4.06 -21.92
N VAL A 112 -22.01 4.21 -20.80
CA VAL A 112 -23.41 3.75 -20.65
C VAL A 112 -24.34 4.42 -21.66
N MET A 113 -24.14 5.70 -21.98
CA MET A 113 -24.96 6.33 -23.03
C MET A 113 -24.72 5.77 -24.42
N VAL A 114 -23.50 5.31 -24.72
CA VAL A 114 -23.20 4.63 -25.98
C VAL A 114 -23.92 3.28 -26.02
N GLU A 115 -23.91 2.53 -24.91
CA GLU A 115 -24.66 1.27 -24.76
C GLU A 115 -26.17 1.49 -24.96
N ILE A 116 -26.77 2.47 -24.27
CA ILE A 116 -28.19 2.80 -24.40
C ILE A 116 -28.52 3.22 -25.84
N TYR A 117 -27.66 4.03 -26.47
CA TYR A 117 -27.86 4.46 -27.86
C TYR A 117 -27.77 3.28 -28.85
N ALA A 118 -26.87 2.32 -28.61
CA ALA A 118 -26.78 1.10 -29.39
C ALA A 118 -28.07 0.28 -29.28
N TRP A 119 -28.59 0.07 -28.05
CA TRP A 119 -29.87 -0.61 -27.85
C TRP A 119 -31.03 0.12 -28.52
N PHE A 120 -31.07 1.45 -28.42
CA PHE A 120 -32.10 2.26 -29.07
C PHE A 120 -32.02 2.14 -30.60
N THR A 121 -30.82 2.17 -31.17
CA THR A 121 -30.63 2.04 -32.62
C THR A 121 -31.02 0.64 -33.10
N GLU A 122 -30.62 -0.40 -32.38
CA GLU A 122 -30.97 -1.80 -32.65
C GLU A 122 -32.49 -2.01 -32.62
N TYR A 123 -33.16 -1.54 -31.57
CA TYR A 123 -34.62 -1.62 -31.42
C TYR A 123 -35.39 -0.88 -32.52
N ASN A 124 -34.83 0.21 -33.05
CA ASN A 124 -35.47 0.99 -34.12
C ASN A 124 -35.25 0.41 -35.52
N ARG A 125 -34.31 -0.53 -35.72
CA ARG A 125 -34.12 -1.19 -37.03
C ARG A 125 -35.36 -2.02 -37.36
N GLY A 126 -36.13 -1.57 -38.35
CA GLY A 126 -37.33 -2.28 -38.82
C GLY A 126 -38.59 -2.05 -38.00
N ASN A 127 -38.57 -1.12 -37.02
CA ASN A 127 -39.75 -0.82 -36.21
C ASN A 127 -40.61 0.29 -36.85
N THR A 128 -41.87 -0.03 -37.15
CA THR A 128 -42.84 0.86 -37.81
C THR A 128 -43.87 1.47 -36.84
N ILE A 129 -43.74 1.24 -35.53
CA ILE A 129 -44.70 1.72 -34.53
C ILE A 129 -44.61 3.24 -34.38
N THR A 130 -45.73 3.91 -34.61
CA THR A 130 -45.89 5.37 -34.46
C THR A 130 -46.34 5.78 -33.05
N ASP A 131 -46.99 4.88 -32.30
CA ASP A 131 -47.43 5.13 -30.92
C ASP A 131 -46.23 5.13 -29.96
N VAL A 132 -45.92 6.31 -29.40
CA VAL A 132 -44.77 6.55 -28.53
C VAL A 132 -44.85 5.72 -27.23
N GLN A 133 -46.03 5.56 -26.64
CA GLN A 133 -46.17 4.78 -25.40
C GLN A 133 -45.95 3.29 -25.66
N LYS A 134 -46.56 2.75 -26.73
CA LYS A 134 -46.36 1.35 -27.14
C LYS A 134 -44.89 1.08 -27.48
N LYS A 135 -44.23 2.02 -28.16
CA LYS A 135 -42.80 1.96 -28.49
C LYS A 135 -41.92 1.91 -27.24
N ASN A 136 -42.23 2.75 -26.26
CA ASN A 136 -41.51 2.79 -24.98
C ASN A 136 -41.64 1.48 -24.17
N ILE A 137 -42.84 0.93 -24.07
CA ILE A 137 -43.09 -0.34 -23.36
C ILE A 137 -42.30 -1.48 -24.02
N GLN A 138 -42.37 -1.58 -25.35
CA GLN A 138 -41.62 -2.59 -26.08
C GLN A 138 -40.11 -2.40 -26.01
N PHE A 139 -39.63 -1.15 -25.98
CA PHE A 139 -38.21 -0.86 -25.76
C PHE A 139 -37.76 -1.35 -24.37
N ILE A 140 -38.57 -1.15 -23.32
CA ILE A 140 -38.30 -1.70 -21.99
C ILE A 140 -38.25 -3.23 -22.02
N SER A 141 -39.22 -3.89 -22.65
CA SER A 141 -39.20 -5.35 -22.82
C SER A 141 -37.96 -5.84 -23.57
N PHE A 142 -37.49 -5.08 -24.55
CA PHE A 142 -36.30 -5.39 -25.33
C PHE A 142 -34.99 -5.23 -24.53
N VAL A 143 -34.88 -4.18 -23.69
CA VAL A 143 -33.67 -3.91 -22.89
C VAL A 143 -33.58 -4.78 -21.64
N SER A 144 -34.72 -5.11 -21.01
CA SER A 144 -34.78 -5.88 -19.76
C SER A 144 -33.88 -7.12 -19.71
N PRO A 145 -33.89 -8.04 -20.70
CA PRO A 145 -33.01 -9.20 -20.68
C PRO A 145 -31.52 -8.85 -20.85
N LYS A 146 -31.17 -7.72 -21.47
CA LYS A 146 -29.79 -7.27 -21.70
C LYS A 146 -29.13 -6.66 -20.46
N LEU A 147 -29.92 -6.22 -19.48
CA LEU A 147 -29.42 -5.52 -18.30
C LEU A 147 -28.47 -6.35 -17.42
N LYS A 148 -28.70 -7.67 -17.31
CA LYS A 148 -27.91 -8.56 -16.44
C LYS A 148 -26.41 -8.54 -16.70
N THR A 149 -25.99 -8.26 -17.92
CA THR A 149 -24.57 -8.21 -18.34
C THR A 149 -24.17 -6.84 -18.88
N SER A 150 -24.97 -5.81 -18.59
CA SER A 150 -24.80 -4.45 -19.13
C SER A 150 -23.73 -3.64 -18.41
N LEU A 151 -23.15 -2.67 -19.11
CA LEU A 151 -22.36 -1.61 -18.49
C LEU A 151 -23.22 -0.77 -17.55
N LEU A 152 -24.48 -0.50 -17.91
CA LEU A 152 -25.43 0.23 -17.06
C LEU A 152 -25.51 -0.36 -15.64
N LEU A 153 -25.75 -1.68 -15.52
CA LEU A 153 -25.81 -2.36 -14.22
C LEU A 153 -24.47 -2.33 -13.47
N SER A 154 -23.36 -2.54 -14.18
CA SER A 154 -22.01 -2.54 -13.61
C SER A 154 -21.63 -1.18 -13.03
N TYR A 155 -21.85 -0.09 -13.79
CA TYR A 155 -21.59 1.26 -13.33
C TYR A 155 -22.54 1.68 -12.21
N PHE A 156 -23.81 1.28 -12.26
CA PHE A 156 -24.76 1.52 -11.17
C PHE A 156 -24.28 0.91 -9.86
N SER A 157 -23.91 -0.37 -9.91
CA SER A 157 -23.44 -1.14 -8.74
C SER A 157 -22.16 -0.53 -8.16
N SER A 158 -21.16 -0.30 -9.01
CA SER A 158 -19.88 0.29 -8.59
C SER A 158 -20.06 1.69 -8.00
N ALA A 159 -20.95 2.50 -8.57
CA ALA A 159 -21.26 3.84 -8.07
C ALA A 159 -21.93 3.78 -6.71
N LEU A 160 -22.88 2.85 -6.51
CA LEU A 160 -23.58 2.65 -5.25
C LEU A 160 -22.62 2.22 -4.15
N ASP A 161 -21.65 1.36 -4.46
CA ASP A 161 -20.68 0.84 -3.48
C ASP A 161 -19.76 1.96 -2.94
N THR A 162 -19.39 2.92 -3.79
CA THR A 162 -18.44 3.98 -3.41
C THR A 162 -19.08 5.34 -3.06
N PHE A 163 -20.39 5.49 -3.20
CA PHE A 163 -21.05 6.81 -3.08
C PHE A 163 -20.85 7.50 -1.72
N ASP A 164 -21.04 6.79 -0.62
CA ASP A 164 -20.87 7.33 0.75
C ASP A 164 -19.44 7.82 0.97
N THR A 165 -18.47 6.95 0.69
CA THR A 165 -17.05 7.28 0.83
C THR A 165 -16.64 8.45 -0.05
N LEU A 166 -17.17 8.54 -1.27
CA LEU A 166 -16.93 9.67 -2.17
C LEU A 166 -17.43 10.97 -1.53
N CYS A 167 -18.71 11.03 -1.14
CA CYS A 167 -19.34 12.20 -0.55
C CYS A 167 -18.77 12.62 0.81
N GLU A 168 -18.35 11.66 1.64
CA GLU A 168 -17.87 11.94 3.00
C GLU A 168 -16.37 12.24 3.07
N LYS A 169 -15.55 11.57 2.24
CA LYS A 169 -14.08 11.58 2.40
C LYS A 169 -13.31 12.18 1.22
N ILE A 170 -13.94 12.37 0.06
CA ILE A 170 -13.23 12.79 -1.16
C ILE A 170 -13.63 14.18 -1.62
N ILE A 171 -14.93 14.48 -1.61
CA ILE A 171 -15.47 15.72 -2.19
C ILE A 171 -16.29 16.50 -1.17
N ASP A 172 -16.40 17.81 -1.37
CA ASP A 172 -17.26 18.68 -0.58
C ASP A 172 -18.70 18.68 -1.13
N HIS A 173 -19.32 17.49 -1.13
CA HIS A 173 -20.71 17.28 -1.53
C HIS A 173 -21.33 16.25 -0.60
N LYS A 174 -22.07 16.70 0.41
CA LYS A 174 -22.60 15.82 1.46
C LYS A 174 -23.71 14.93 0.92
N LEU A 175 -23.91 13.77 1.55
CA LEU A 175 -24.90 12.77 1.11
C LEU A 175 -26.32 13.33 0.94
N GLY A 176 -26.75 14.26 1.80
CA GLY A 176 -28.08 14.88 1.74
C GLY A 176 -28.19 16.11 0.82
N GLU A 177 -27.14 16.52 0.11
CA GLU A 177 -27.16 17.71 -0.75
C GLU A 177 -27.71 17.40 -2.16
N TRP A 178 -28.94 16.92 -2.21
CA TRP A 178 -29.61 16.53 -3.47
C TRP A 178 -29.92 17.71 -4.40
N GLU A 179 -30.02 18.93 -3.86
CA GLU A 179 -30.25 20.16 -4.62
C GLU A 179 -29.00 20.64 -5.39
N LYS A 180 -27.81 20.22 -4.94
CA LYS A 180 -26.55 20.56 -5.62
C LYS A 180 -26.40 19.69 -6.87
N GLU A 181 -26.20 20.33 -8.01
CA GLU A 181 -25.99 19.64 -9.28
C GLU A 181 -24.58 19.05 -9.40
N TRP A 182 -24.49 17.86 -10.00
CA TRP A 182 -23.23 17.17 -10.31
C TRP A 182 -22.51 17.74 -11.55
N ARG A 183 -22.37 19.07 -11.64
CA ARG A 183 -21.76 19.78 -12.79
C ARG A 183 -20.33 19.33 -13.09
N SER A 184 -19.60 18.89 -12.07
CA SER A 184 -18.24 18.38 -12.25
C SER A 184 -18.19 17.20 -13.24
N LEU A 185 -19.19 16.32 -13.20
CA LEU A 185 -19.30 15.16 -14.09
C LEU A 185 -19.67 15.53 -15.53
N THR A 186 -20.43 16.61 -15.73
CA THR A 186 -20.92 16.98 -17.07
C THR A 186 -19.80 17.37 -18.03
N SER A 187 -18.62 17.71 -17.49
CA SER A 187 -17.41 18.07 -18.25
C SER A 187 -16.45 16.90 -18.52
N LEU A 188 -16.73 15.69 -18.00
CA LEU A 188 -15.80 14.56 -18.00
C LEU A 188 -16.11 13.54 -19.10
N GLN A 189 -16.17 14.00 -20.34
CA GLN A 189 -16.55 13.14 -21.48
C GLN A 189 -15.44 12.23 -21.98
N ASN A 190 -14.18 12.50 -21.61
CA ASN A 190 -13.01 11.75 -22.06
C ASN A 190 -12.57 10.71 -21.00
N PRO A 191 -12.35 9.44 -21.38
CA PRO A 191 -11.81 8.41 -20.47
C PRO A 191 -10.38 8.70 -20.00
N ALA A 192 -9.63 9.57 -20.66
CA ALA A 192 -8.28 9.96 -20.26
C ALA A 192 -8.21 11.47 -20.03
N TRP A 193 -7.66 11.87 -18.88
CA TRP A 193 -7.43 13.27 -18.53
C TRP A 193 -6.03 13.49 -17.98
N TYR A 194 -5.56 14.72 -18.06
CA TYR A 194 -4.30 15.13 -17.47
C TYR A 194 -4.47 16.29 -16.48
N ALA A 195 -3.59 16.35 -15.48
CA ALA A 195 -3.48 17.43 -14.53
C ALA A 195 -2.03 17.95 -14.46
N SER A 196 -1.86 19.25 -14.65
CA SER A 196 -0.56 19.95 -14.59
C SER A 196 -0.67 21.28 -13.84
N GLY A 197 0.46 21.95 -13.60
CA GLY A 197 0.49 23.25 -12.92
C GLY A 197 -0.45 24.30 -13.53
N LYS A 198 -0.70 24.21 -14.85
CA LYS A 198 -1.59 25.11 -15.61
C LYS A 198 -3.05 24.62 -15.69
N SER A 199 -3.36 23.41 -15.25
CA SER A 199 -4.72 22.89 -15.27
C SER A 199 -5.59 23.58 -14.20
N GLY A 200 -6.67 24.22 -14.65
CA GLY A 200 -7.72 24.77 -13.77
C GLY A 200 -8.71 23.70 -13.31
N ASN A 201 -9.39 23.96 -12.19
CA ASN A 201 -10.42 23.11 -11.57
C ASN A 201 -10.03 21.61 -11.45
N ARG A 202 -9.09 21.32 -10.55
CA ARG A 202 -8.60 19.96 -10.27
C ARG A 202 -9.59 19.10 -9.49
N GLN A 203 -10.49 19.72 -8.73
CA GLN A 203 -11.50 19.04 -7.92
C GLN A 203 -12.39 18.14 -8.78
N ARG A 204 -12.78 18.57 -9.98
CA ARG A 204 -13.57 17.74 -10.90
C ARG A 204 -12.84 16.46 -11.31
N LEU A 205 -11.51 16.51 -11.49
CA LEU A 205 -10.70 15.36 -11.87
C LEU A 205 -10.55 14.38 -10.70
N ILE A 206 -10.38 14.90 -9.49
CA ILE A 206 -10.35 14.10 -8.26
C ILE A 206 -11.69 13.39 -8.06
N LEU A 207 -12.80 14.11 -8.21
CA LEU A 207 -14.14 13.54 -8.14
C LEU A 207 -14.33 12.43 -9.18
N GLY A 208 -14.05 12.74 -10.45
CA GLY A 208 -14.20 11.80 -11.57
C GLY A 208 -13.36 10.54 -11.37
N PHE A 209 -12.08 10.70 -11.04
CA PHE A 209 -11.16 9.57 -10.90
C PHE A 209 -11.44 8.69 -9.66
N ASN A 210 -12.14 9.21 -8.64
CA ASN A 210 -12.62 8.40 -7.51
C ASN A 210 -14.06 7.89 -7.69
N SER A 211 -14.71 8.23 -8.81
CA SER A 211 -15.99 7.67 -9.22
C SER A 211 -15.77 6.55 -10.24
N PRO A 212 -16.72 5.61 -10.41
CA PRO A 212 -16.62 4.63 -11.50
C PRO A 212 -16.71 5.26 -12.90
N PHE A 213 -17.04 6.56 -12.98
CA PHE A 213 -17.11 7.34 -14.20
C PHE A 213 -15.72 7.82 -14.64
N TYR A 214 -15.67 8.48 -15.79
CA TYR A 214 -14.43 9.01 -16.34
C TYR A 214 -13.80 10.08 -15.45
N PRO A 215 -12.46 10.21 -15.48
CA PRO A 215 -11.51 9.43 -16.27
C PRO A 215 -11.22 8.02 -15.73
N ASN A 216 -10.96 7.09 -16.66
CA ASN A 216 -10.33 5.80 -16.36
C ASN A 216 -8.81 5.94 -16.17
N VAL A 217 -8.19 6.92 -16.84
CA VAL A 217 -6.75 7.20 -16.77
C VAL A 217 -6.52 8.67 -16.43
N LEU A 218 -5.80 8.92 -15.34
CA LEU A 218 -5.40 10.26 -14.91
C LEU A 218 -3.88 10.39 -14.97
N VAL A 219 -3.40 11.25 -15.88
CA VAL A 219 -1.97 11.57 -16.00
C VAL A 219 -1.68 12.85 -15.24
N SER A 220 -0.83 12.81 -14.22
CA SER A 220 -0.53 13.99 -13.41
C SER A 220 0.97 14.27 -13.33
N THR A 221 1.32 15.55 -13.33
CA THR A 221 2.63 15.99 -12.83
C THR A 221 2.63 15.99 -11.29
N SER A 222 3.54 16.74 -10.66
CA SER A 222 3.62 16.96 -9.21
C SER A 222 2.37 17.58 -8.55
N VAL A 223 1.32 17.95 -9.29
CA VAL A 223 0.18 18.70 -8.75
C VAL A 223 -0.70 17.94 -7.76
N PHE A 224 -0.62 16.61 -7.71
CA PHE A 224 -1.34 15.77 -6.75
C PHE A 224 -0.41 15.13 -5.70
N GLN A 225 0.79 15.68 -5.50
CA GLN A 225 1.73 15.16 -4.51
C GLN A 225 1.20 15.28 -3.07
N GLU A 226 0.40 16.29 -2.76
CA GLU A 226 -0.05 16.61 -1.40
C GLU A 226 -1.59 16.67 -1.29
N GLY A 227 -2.13 16.20 -0.16
CA GLY A 227 -3.53 16.47 0.24
C GLY A 227 -4.64 15.83 -0.59
N VAL A 228 -4.35 14.86 -1.47
CA VAL A 228 -5.35 14.29 -2.40
C VAL A 228 -5.52 12.78 -2.20
N ASN A 229 -6.74 12.32 -2.41
CA ASN A 229 -7.15 10.92 -2.35
C ASN A 229 -7.45 10.44 -3.77
N LEU A 230 -6.84 9.33 -4.23
CA LEU A 230 -7.08 8.75 -5.57
C LEU A 230 -7.28 7.23 -5.51
N HIS A 231 -7.69 6.72 -4.34
CA HIS A 231 -7.64 5.29 -4.00
C HIS A 231 -8.93 4.54 -4.33
N LEU A 232 -10.08 5.20 -4.48
CA LEU A 232 -11.38 4.50 -4.56
C LEU A 232 -11.53 3.65 -5.82
N GLN A 233 -10.92 4.06 -6.93
CA GLN A 233 -11.07 3.39 -8.23
C GLN A 233 -9.73 3.06 -8.89
N CYS A 234 -8.61 3.26 -8.19
CA CYS A 234 -7.28 3.04 -8.72
C CYS A 234 -6.60 1.84 -8.05
N ARG A 235 -6.00 0.99 -8.88
CA ARG A 235 -5.17 -0.16 -8.44
C ARG A 235 -3.89 -0.32 -9.25
N LYS A 236 -3.58 0.66 -10.11
CA LYS A 236 -2.40 0.66 -10.98
C LYS A 236 -1.79 2.05 -11.02
N VAL A 237 -0.49 2.15 -10.80
CA VAL A 237 0.27 3.40 -10.82
C VAL A 237 1.44 3.24 -11.77
N HIS A 238 1.60 4.18 -12.70
CA HIS A 238 2.74 4.22 -13.60
C HIS A 238 3.57 5.47 -13.30
N HIS A 239 4.81 5.29 -12.87
CA HIS A 239 5.75 6.36 -12.60
C HIS A 239 6.62 6.62 -13.83
N TYR A 240 6.13 7.50 -14.72
CA TYR A 240 6.93 8.05 -15.80
C TYR A 240 7.88 9.12 -15.25
N GLY A 241 9.18 8.85 -15.35
CA GLY A 241 10.22 9.66 -14.74
C GLY A 241 10.32 9.44 -13.22
N ILE A 242 11.47 9.80 -12.67
CA ILE A 242 11.83 9.45 -11.30
C ILE A 242 11.47 10.57 -10.34
N ALA A 243 10.93 10.21 -9.17
CA ALA A 243 10.70 11.19 -8.12
C ALA A 243 12.03 11.73 -7.58
N GLY A 244 12.08 13.01 -7.20
CA GLY A 244 13.32 13.62 -6.69
C GLY A 244 13.87 12.98 -5.42
N SER A 245 13.10 12.13 -4.73
CA SER A 245 13.55 11.30 -3.60
C SER A 245 12.64 10.07 -3.42
N PRO A 246 13.12 9.01 -2.73
CA PRO A 246 12.27 7.86 -2.36
C PRO A 246 11.02 8.26 -1.57
N GLY A 247 11.13 9.17 -0.60
CA GLY A 247 9.99 9.67 0.16
C GLY A 247 8.93 10.36 -0.72
N ASN A 248 9.36 11.11 -1.75
CA ASN A 248 8.43 11.70 -2.72
C ASN A 248 7.72 10.65 -3.58
N ASN A 249 8.37 9.53 -3.88
CA ASN A 249 7.73 8.41 -4.56
C ASN A 249 6.71 7.73 -3.65
N GLU A 250 7.07 7.48 -2.40
CA GLU A 250 6.20 6.83 -1.43
C GLU A 250 4.95 7.66 -1.15
N GLN A 251 5.09 8.98 -1.00
CA GLN A 251 3.94 9.88 -0.89
C GLN A 251 3.02 9.87 -2.12
N ARG A 252 3.54 9.59 -3.33
CA ARG A 252 2.72 9.45 -4.54
C ARG A 252 1.98 8.12 -4.56
N VAL A 253 2.65 7.01 -4.21
CA VAL A 253 2.04 5.68 -4.10
C VAL A 253 0.96 5.67 -3.02
N GLY A 254 1.22 6.26 -1.85
CA GLY A 254 0.27 6.41 -0.75
C GLY A 254 -0.96 7.28 -1.03
N ARG A 255 -1.10 7.87 -2.23
CA ARG A 255 -2.37 8.48 -2.70
C ARG A 255 -3.38 7.43 -3.16
N VAL A 256 -2.88 6.26 -3.56
CA VAL A 256 -3.64 5.11 -4.05
C VAL A 256 -3.62 3.98 -3.03
N ASP A 257 -2.46 3.71 -2.41
CA ASP A 257 -2.33 2.69 -1.37
C ASP A 257 -2.96 3.17 -0.06
N ARG A 258 -4.25 2.90 0.11
CA ARG A 258 -5.05 3.35 1.26
C ARG A 258 -6.12 2.34 1.62
N LEU A 259 -6.43 2.29 2.91
CA LEU A 259 -7.62 1.61 3.43
C LEU A 259 -8.88 2.13 2.74
N PHE A 260 -9.85 1.23 2.54
CA PHE A 260 -11.10 1.51 1.82
C PHE A 260 -10.91 1.87 0.34
N GLY A 261 -9.71 1.66 -0.23
CA GLY A 261 -9.43 1.81 -1.65
C GLY A 261 -9.82 0.59 -2.49
N LYS A 262 -9.62 0.69 -3.81
CA LYS A 262 -10.00 -0.36 -4.76
C LYS A 262 -9.33 -1.70 -4.45
N VAL A 263 -8.06 -1.67 -4.06
CA VAL A 263 -7.28 -2.87 -3.72
C VAL A 263 -7.87 -3.56 -2.48
N ASN A 264 -8.25 -2.79 -1.46
CA ASN A 264 -8.88 -3.32 -0.25
C ASN A 264 -10.24 -3.98 -0.53
N GLU A 265 -11.05 -3.39 -1.41
CA GLU A 265 -12.34 -4.02 -1.78
C GLU A 265 -12.14 -5.30 -2.58
N LEU A 266 -11.16 -5.34 -3.50
CA LEU A 266 -10.80 -6.59 -4.19
C LEU A 266 -10.30 -7.65 -3.21
N LEU A 267 -9.50 -7.26 -2.21
CA LEU A 267 -8.98 -8.17 -1.20
C LEU A 267 -10.10 -8.82 -0.37
N LYS A 268 -11.16 -8.07 -0.02
CA LYS A 268 -12.32 -8.60 0.72
C LYS A 268 -13.11 -9.64 -0.08
N VAL A 269 -13.15 -9.50 -1.40
CA VAL A 269 -13.93 -10.37 -2.29
C VAL A 269 -13.13 -11.61 -2.67
N ASP A 270 -11.89 -11.42 -3.12
CA ASP A 270 -11.09 -12.47 -3.75
C ASP A 270 -10.06 -13.08 -2.79
N GLY A 271 -9.85 -12.48 -1.61
CA GLY A 271 -8.80 -12.86 -0.65
C GLY A 271 -7.37 -12.55 -1.11
N LEU A 272 -7.21 -12.10 -2.36
CA LEU A 272 -5.95 -11.74 -2.98
C LEU A 272 -6.14 -10.51 -3.88
N ALA A 273 -5.37 -9.46 -3.63
CA ALA A 273 -5.36 -8.27 -4.45
C ALA A 273 -3.98 -7.62 -4.46
N GLU A 274 -3.62 -6.99 -5.57
CA GLU A 274 -2.33 -6.34 -5.76
C GLU A 274 -2.51 -4.88 -6.20
N LEU A 275 -1.66 -4.01 -5.68
CA LEU A 275 -1.43 -2.67 -6.22
C LEU A 275 -0.26 -2.73 -7.20
N GLU A 276 -0.54 -2.56 -8.49
CA GLU A 276 0.50 -2.65 -9.52
C GLU A 276 1.25 -1.31 -9.62
N ILE A 277 2.55 -1.30 -9.27
CA ILE A 277 3.40 -0.12 -9.36
C ILE A 277 4.45 -0.36 -10.45
N ASN A 278 4.34 0.42 -11.53
CA ASN A 278 5.14 0.27 -12.73
C ASN A 278 6.13 1.43 -12.89
N TYR A 279 7.36 1.11 -13.26
CA TYR A 279 8.41 2.07 -13.61
C TYR A 279 8.82 1.86 -15.07
N PRO A 280 8.08 2.41 -16.05
CA PRO A 280 8.44 2.27 -17.45
C PRO A 280 9.75 3.03 -17.75
N PHE A 281 10.66 2.41 -18.50
CA PHE A 281 11.93 2.98 -18.96
C PHE A 281 12.26 2.52 -20.38
N LEU A 282 13.16 3.25 -21.05
CA LEU A 282 13.74 2.83 -22.33
C LEU A 282 14.96 1.96 -22.08
N LYS A 283 14.95 0.72 -22.59
CA LYS A 283 16.06 -0.23 -22.44
C LYS A 283 17.34 0.29 -23.10
N SER A 284 18.48 0.04 -22.46
CA SER A 284 19.81 0.46 -22.91
C SER A 284 19.92 1.98 -23.09
N SER A 285 19.30 2.72 -22.17
CA SER A 285 19.34 4.17 -22.13
C SER A 285 19.60 4.67 -20.71
N VAL A 286 19.90 5.96 -20.59
CA VAL A 286 20.07 6.62 -19.28
C VAL A 286 18.82 6.48 -18.41
N ASP A 287 17.63 6.31 -18.98
CA ASP A 287 16.40 6.09 -18.22
C ASP A 287 16.46 4.78 -17.42
N GLU A 288 17.09 3.73 -17.97
CA GLU A 288 17.28 2.44 -17.28
C GLU A 288 18.21 2.60 -16.08
N ASP A 289 19.37 3.24 -16.26
CA ASP A 289 20.33 3.51 -15.19
C ASP A 289 19.72 4.37 -14.07
N GLN A 290 18.92 5.38 -14.46
CA GLN A 290 18.21 6.21 -13.50
C GLN A 290 17.22 5.39 -12.67
N VAL A 291 16.41 4.53 -13.32
CA VAL A 291 15.44 3.67 -12.61
C VAL A 291 16.16 2.67 -11.71
N ALA A 292 17.20 2.02 -12.22
CA ALA A 292 18.03 1.09 -11.48
C ALA A 292 18.60 1.71 -10.19
N SER A 293 19.23 2.88 -10.34
CA SER A 293 19.80 3.65 -9.22
C SER A 293 18.72 4.11 -8.23
N PHE A 294 17.55 4.50 -8.71
CA PHE A 294 16.45 4.94 -7.86
C PHE A 294 15.84 3.79 -7.04
N ILE A 295 15.55 2.66 -7.67
CA ILE A 295 14.93 1.50 -7.00
C ILE A 295 15.88 0.94 -5.93
N ALA A 296 17.16 0.78 -6.27
CA ALA A 296 18.16 0.34 -5.30
C ALA A 296 18.29 1.31 -4.11
N ARG A 297 18.24 2.62 -4.38
CA ARG A 297 18.29 3.63 -3.33
C ARG A 297 17.03 3.65 -2.47
N LYS A 298 15.86 3.45 -3.07
CA LYS A 298 14.60 3.33 -2.33
C LYS A 298 14.71 2.20 -1.30
N PHE A 299 15.22 1.04 -1.72
CA PHE A 299 15.45 -0.10 -0.84
C PHE A 299 16.41 0.23 0.33
N GLN A 300 17.52 0.92 0.04
CA GLN A 300 18.49 1.34 1.08
C GLN A 300 17.91 2.37 2.06
N VAL A 301 17.07 3.30 1.59
CA VAL A 301 16.42 4.28 2.46
C VAL A 301 15.41 3.62 3.37
N GLU A 302 14.64 2.66 2.86
CA GLU A 302 13.71 1.85 3.66
C GLU A 302 14.45 1.09 4.77
N ASP A 303 15.52 0.37 4.43
CA ASP A 303 16.34 -0.35 5.42
C ASP A 303 16.88 0.59 6.51
N ARG A 304 17.33 1.79 6.13
CA ARG A 304 17.80 2.80 7.10
C ARG A 304 16.68 3.38 7.96
N MET A 305 15.48 3.58 7.39
CA MET A 305 14.30 4.01 8.14
C MET A 305 13.90 2.95 9.17
N ASP A 306 13.92 1.68 8.79
CA ASP A 306 13.71 0.56 9.72
C ASP A 306 14.76 0.59 10.84
N ASN A 307 16.02 0.89 10.51
CA ASN A 307 17.13 1.05 11.46
C ASN A 307 17.07 2.36 12.27
N CYS A 308 16.08 3.24 12.03
CA CYS A 308 15.96 4.58 12.63
C CYS A 308 17.22 5.46 12.48
N THR A 309 18.01 5.26 11.42
CA THR A 309 19.25 6.00 11.18
C THR A 309 19.02 7.18 10.23
N GLN A 310 19.56 8.35 10.56
CA GLN A 310 19.51 9.54 9.71
C GLN A 310 20.84 9.68 8.93
N SER A 311 20.78 9.58 7.60
CA SER A 311 21.96 9.74 6.73
C SER A 311 21.79 10.87 5.72
N SER A 312 22.90 11.44 5.26
CA SER A 312 22.92 12.43 4.19
C SER A 312 22.41 11.87 2.86
N PHE A 313 21.69 12.71 2.11
CA PHE A 313 21.05 12.34 0.84
C PHE A 313 22.02 12.55 -0.33
N ASP A 314 22.55 11.47 -0.92
CA ASP A 314 23.30 11.53 -2.18
C ASP A 314 22.34 11.50 -3.38
N LYS A 315 22.51 12.44 -4.31
CA LYS A 315 21.73 12.60 -5.54
C LYS A 315 22.39 11.94 -6.76
N SER A 316 23.59 11.38 -6.62
CA SER A 316 24.34 10.77 -7.73
C SER A 316 23.54 9.65 -8.41
N VAL A 317 23.71 9.48 -9.72
CA VAL A 317 23.12 8.35 -10.47
C VAL A 317 24.25 7.39 -10.80
N GLU A 318 24.14 6.16 -10.30
CA GLU A 318 25.01 5.07 -10.70
C GLU A 318 24.64 4.63 -12.12
N LEU A 319 25.53 4.88 -13.07
CA LEU A 319 25.46 4.38 -14.43
C LEU A 319 26.07 2.97 -14.40
N THR A 320 25.39 1.93 -14.91
CA THR A 320 25.84 0.52 -14.95
C THR A 320 25.59 -0.35 -13.71
N ARG A 321 24.52 -0.13 -12.95
CA ARG A 321 24.15 -1.03 -11.84
C ARG A 321 23.61 -2.38 -12.36
N GLU A 322 24.36 -3.46 -12.13
CA GLU A 322 23.92 -4.83 -12.47
C GLU A 322 22.88 -5.36 -11.47
N ASN A 323 22.05 -6.31 -11.93
CA ASN A 323 21.05 -7.04 -11.12
C ASN A 323 20.08 -6.14 -10.33
N TRP A 324 19.84 -4.91 -10.78
CA TRP A 324 19.00 -3.96 -10.05
C TRP A 324 17.53 -4.42 -9.92
N HIS A 325 17.08 -5.33 -10.79
CA HIS A 325 15.75 -5.94 -10.74
C HIS A 325 15.48 -6.72 -9.46
N ASP A 326 16.53 -7.17 -8.75
CA ASP A 326 16.39 -7.86 -7.47
C ASP A 326 15.90 -6.93 -6.34
N PHE A 327 16.06 -5.62 -6.51
CA PHE A 327 15.52 -4.60 -5.59
C PHE A 327 14.02 -4.33 -5.83
N LEU A 328 13.41 -4.87 -6.89
CA LEU A 328 11.97 -4.74 -7.09
C LEU A 328 11.21 -5.61 -6.08
N ARG A 329 10.29 -4.99 -5.36
CA ARG A 329 9.38 -5.71 -4.46
C ARG A 329 8.52 -6.68 -5.27
N LYS A 330 8.49 -7.94 -4.84
CA LYS A 330 7.61 -8.97 -5.41
C LYS A 330 6.46 -9.24 -4.43
N PRO A 331 5.23 -9.46 -4.91
CA PRO A 331 4.14 -9.90 -4.06
C PRO A 331 4.54 -11.17 -3.31
N ILE A 332 4.38 -11.19 -1.99
CA ILE A 332 4.62 -12.40 -1.20
C ILE A 332 3.46 -13.34 -1.48
N THR A 333 3.68 -14.33 -2.35
CA THR A 333 2.67 -15.34 -2.69
C THR A 333 2.47 -16.23 -1.47
N THR A 334 1.40 -15.95 -0.71
CA THR A 334 1.09 -16.62 0.55
C THR A 334 0.44 -17.99 0.30
N THR A 335 1.17 -18.90 -0.35
CA THR A 335 0.76 -20.30 -0.50
C THR A 335 1.44 -21.17 0.55
N GLY A 336 0.83 -21.29 1.73
CA GLY A 336 1.14 -22.31 2.74
C GLY A 336 1.85 -21.83 4.02
N LYS A 337 1.39 -22.35 5.17
CA LYS A 337 1.94 -22.32 6.55
C LYS A 337 2.42 -21.00 7.20
N GLU A 338 2.79 -19.96 6.45
CA GLU A 338 3.29 -18.69 7.00
C GLU A 338 2.18 -17.77 7.56
N LEU A 339 0.91 -18.06 7.28
CA LEU A 339 -0.27 -17.48 7.96
C LEU A 339 -0.36 -17.84 9.46
N SER A 340 0.55 -18.66 10.01
CA SER A 340 0.58 -18.91 11.45
C SER A 340 1.09 -17.73 12.27
N VAL A 341 1.72 -16.73 11.63
CA VAL A 341 1.98 -15.44 12.29
C VAL A 341 0.70 -14.63 12.22
N LYS A 342 -0.12 -14.77 13.26
CA LYS A 342 -1.24 -13.88 13.53
C LYS A 342 -0.73 -12.44 13.51
N ASP A 343 -1.34 -11.57 12.71
CA ASP A 343 -0.95 -10.15 12.65
C ASP A 343 -0.95 -9.60 14.09
N PRO A 344 0.19 -9.14 14.63
CA PRO A 344 0.25 -8.62 15.99
C PRO A 344 -0.64 -7.38 16.17
N TYR A 345 -1.06 -6.76 15.07
CA TYR A 345 -1.95 -5.60 15.01
C TYR A 345 -3.19 -5.88 14.14
N GLU A 346 -3.79 -7.08 14.27
CA GLU A 346 -5.06 -7.39 13.61
C GLU A 346 -6.06 -6.23 13.74
N ALA A 347 -6.65 -5.83 12.62
CA ALA A 347 -7.66 -4.78 12.61
C ALA A 347 -8.89 -5.21 13.45
N THR A 348 -8.97 -4.71 14.69
CA THR A 348 -10.15 -4.86 15.55
C THR A 348 -11.13 -3.73 15.27
N PHE A 349 -12.36 -4.06 14.87
CA PHE A 349 -13.40 -3.09 14.49
C PHE A 349 -14.37 -2.76 15.63
N ASP A 350 -14.04 -3.14 16.87
CA ASP A 350 -14.85 -2.82 18.05
C ASP A 350 -14.77 -1.34 18.41
N SER A 351 -15.90 -0.80 18.87
CA SER A 351 -16.22 0.64 18.92
C SER A 351 -15.49 1.46 19.99
N LEU A 352 -14.55 0.86 20.73
CA LEU A 352 -13.83 1.49 21.83
C LEU A 352 -12.34 1.24 21.65
N MET A 353 -11.74 1.89 20.66
CA MET A 353 -10.30 2.07 20.63
C MET A 353 -9.91 2.85 21.89
N PRO A 354 -9.10 2.28 22.80
CA PRO A 354 -8.64 3.02 23.96
C PRO A 354 -7.91 4.27 23.47
N GLN A 355 -8.27 5.45 23.97
CA GLN A 355 -7.46 6.65 23.74
C GLN A 355 -6.13 6.46 24.45
N TYR A 356 -5.10 6.06 23.70
CA TYR A 356 -3.73 6.07 24.19
C TYR A 356 -3.18 7.49 24.05
N SER A 357 -2.77 8.09 25.16
CA SER A 357 -1.91 9.27 25.10
C SER A 357 -0.54 8.84 24.61
N TYR A 358 -0.12 9.35 23.45
CA TYR A 358 1.25 9.16 22.97
C TYR A 358 2.21 9.81 23.96
N VAL A 359 3.08 8.99 24.56
CA VAL A 359 4.21 9.45 25.36
C VAL A 359 5.45 9.16 24.51
N PRO A 360 6.16 10.18 24.01
CA PRO A 360 7.40 9.95 23.28
C PRO A 360 8.40 9.24 24.19
N PHE A 361 9.05 8.20 23.67
CA PHE A 361 10.13 7.52 24.36
C PHE A 361 11.46 8.21 24.06
N GLU A 362 12.33 8.34 25.06
CA GLU A 362 13.72 8.74 24.82
C GLU A 362 14.44 7.65 24.02
N SER A 363 14.96 8.04 22.86
CA SER A 363 15.79 7.20 21.99
C SER A 363 17.26 7.49 22.25
N HIS A 364 18.07 6.44 22.40
CA HIS A 364 19.53 6.52 22.34
C HIS A 364 19.98 6.37 20.90
N ASP A 365 20.97 7.15 20.47
CA ASP A 365 21.54 7.00 19.14
C ASP A 365 22.62 5.90 19.08
N SER A 366 23.17 5.64 17.89
CA SER A 366 24.22 4.63 17.74
C SER A 366 25.50 4.97 18.50
N LEU A 367 25.78 6.25 18.74
CA LEU A 367 26.97 6.72 19.45
C LEU A 367 26.82 6.47 20.96
N ASP A 368 25.63 6.71 21.52
CA ASP A 368 25.30 6.38 22.91
C ASP A 368 25.50 4.89 23.20
N VAL A 369 25.03 4.02 22.29
CA VAL A 369 25.22 2.56 22.37
C VAL A 369 26.71 2.21 22.28
N THR A 370 27.44 2.80 21.33
CA THR A 370 28.87 2.57 21.15
C THR A 370 29.68 2.97 22.39
N ASN A 371 29.36 4.11 23.00
CA ASN A 371 30.01 4.60 24.21
C ASN A 371 29.74 3.69 25.41
N HIS A 372 28.51 3.18 25.54
CA HIS A 372 28.18 2.24 26.59
C HIS A 372 28.92 0.90 26.44
N ILE A 373 29.01 0.37 25.21
CA ILE A 373 29.81 -0.82 24.90
C ILE A 373 31.30 -0.58 25.24
N ALA A 374 31.85 0.57 24.87
CA ALA A 374 33.23 0.94 25.21
C ALA A 374 33.47 0.96 26.72
N SER A 375 32.52 1.50 27.49
CA SER A 375 32.58 1.52 28.96
C SER A 375 32.61 0.11 29.54
N LEU A 376 31.75 -0.79 29.04
CA LEU A 376 31.74 -2.19 29.48
C LEU A 376 33.04 -2.92 29.13
N PHE A 377 33.63 -2.65 27.95
CA PHE A 377 34.92 -3.21 27.56
C PHE A 377 36.07 -2.69 28.42
N GLY A 378 36.11 -1.38 28.72
CA GLY A 378 37.12 -0.79 29.61
C GLY A 378 37.13 -1.42 31.01
N GLU A 379 36.03 -2.05 31.40
CA GLU A 379 35.88 -2.76 32.67
C GLU A 379 36.20 -4.26 32.64
N ILE A 380 36.25 -4.90 31.45
CA ILE A 380 36.46 -6.35 31.31
C ILE A 380 37.81 -6.72 30.67
N LEU A 381 38.39 -5.81 29.88
CA LEU A 381 39.64 -6.06 29.18
C LEU A 381 40.83 -5.95 30.14
N ASP A 382 41.80 -6.86 29.99
CA ASP A 382 43.05 -6.75 30.73
C ASP A 382 43.92 -5.65 30.09
N ALA A 383 44.21 -4.58 30.83
CA ALA A 383 44.98 -3.45 30.31
C ALA A 383 46.41 -3.81 29.86
N THR A 384 46.94 -4.95 30.28
CA THR A 384 48.28 -5.44 29.88
C THR A 384 48.22 -6.33 28.64
N ASP A 385 47.17 -7.11 28.50
CA ASP A 385 47.09 -8.18 27.50
C ASP A 385 46.11 -7.86 26.36
N ASP A 386 45.10 -7.02 26.55
CA ASP A 386 44.05 -6.76 25.56
C ASP A 386 44.03 -5.28 25.14
N ILE A 387 44.27 -5.00 23.85
CA ILE A 387 44.28 -3.63 23.30
C ILE A 387 42.96 -3.36 22.57
N LEU A 388 42.25 -2.31 22.96
CA LEU A 388 41.00 -1.87 22.32
C LEU A 388 41.26 -0.71 21.34
N TYR A 389 40.87 -0.90 20.09
CA TYR A 389 40.91 0.12 19.03
C TYR A 389 39.50 0.52 18.62
N GLY A 390 39.22 1.83 18.58
CA GLY A 390 37.99 2.36 17.96
C GLY A 390 38.10 2.34 16.44
N ILE A 391 37.08 1.82 15.77
CA ILE A 391 37.01 1.80 14.30
C ILE A 391 36.16 2.98 13.84
N LYS A 392 36.70 3.76 12.89
CA LYS A 392 35.90 4.79 12.23
C LYS A 392 34.98 4.14 11.19
N GLU A 393 33.80 4.72 11.05
CA GLU A 393 32.82 4.31 10.05
C GLU A 393 33.48 4.22 8.67
N ASN A 394 33.30 3.08 8.01
CA ASN A 394 33.95 2.77 6.75
C ASN A 394 32.98 2.03 5.83
N LYS A 395 33.27 2.05 4.52
CA LYS A 395 32.40 1.44 3.51
C LYS A 395 32.49 -0.09 3.43
N HIS A 396 33.55 -0.69 3.98
CA HIS A 396 33.80 -2.13 3.88
C HIS A 396 33.02 -2.92 4.94
N ASN A 397 32.99 -2.43 6.17
CA ASN A 397 32.15 -2.94 7.24
C ASN A 397 31.58 -1.77 8.05
N PRO A 398 30.35 -1.32 7.73
CA PRO A 398 29.72 -0.19 8.42
C PRO A 398 29.28 -0.51 9.86
N ASN A 399 29.17 -1.80 10.21
CA ASN A 399 28.74 -2.23 11.54
C ASN A 399 29.91 -2.35 12.54
N ALA A 400 31.15 -2.34 12.06
CA ALA A 400 32.34 -2.49 12.89
C ALA A 400 32.57 -1.23 13.75
N ILE A 401 32.54 -1.41 15.07
CA ILE A 401 32.71 -0.33 16.05
C ILE A 401 34.04 -0.42 16.80
N PHE A 402 34.54 -1.62 17.10
CA PHE A 402 35.82 -1.82 17.77
C PHE A 402 36.61 -3.01 17.19
N LEU A 403 37.94 -2.93 17.30
CA LEU A 403 38.84 -4.07 17.17
C LEU A 403 39.52 -4.29 18.51
N ILE A 404 39.41 -5.49 19.07
CA ILE A 404 40.14 -5.88 20.27
C ILE A 404 41.27 -6.80 19.82
N ASP A 405 42.49 -6.53 20.28
CA ASP A 405 43.69 -7.32 19.97
C ASP A 405 44.21 -8.05 21.22
N PRO A 406 43.55 -9.13 21.65
CA PRO A 406 43.88 -9.83 22.87
C PRO A 406 45.13 -10.71 22.73
N ALA A 407 45.98 -10.69 23.75
CA ALA A 407 47.08 -11.64 23.88
C ALA A 407 46.54 -13.00 24.35
N VAL A 408 46.91 -14.06 23.63
CA VAL A 408 46.66 -15.44 24.02
C VAL A 408 48.01 -16.11 24.27
N ARG A 409 48.15 -16.73 25.44
CA ARG A 409 49.40 -17.35 25.88
C ARG A 409 49.23 -18.86 25.89
N HIS A 410 50.10 -19.55 25.17
CA HIS A 410 50.17 -21.00 25.17
C HIS A 410 51.63 -21.43 25.39
N ASN A 411 51.90 -22.09 26.52
CA ASN A 411 53.26 -22.37 27.00
C ASN A 411 54.11 -21.07 27.05
N ASP A 412 55.28 -21.05 26.38
CA ASP A 412 56.19 -19.90 26.30
C ASP A 412 55.89 -18.94 25.12
N ILE A 413 54.84 -19.21 24.31
CA ILE A 413 54.50 -18.43 23.12
C ILE A 413 53.30 -17.52 23.43
N SER A 414 53.46 -16.22 23.17
CA SER A 414 52.40 -15.21 23.26
C SER A 414 52.02 -14.76 21.86
N ARG A 415 50.77 -14.96 21.47
CA ARG A 415 50.22 -14.53 20.17
C ARG A 415 49.01 -13.62 20.33
N ARG A 416 48.52 -13.08 19.23
CA ARG A 416 47.42 -12.12 19.17
C ARG A 416 46.24 -12.73 18.41
N GLN A 417 45.03 -12.68 18.99
CA GLN A 417 43.82 -13.23 18.37
C GLN A 417 42.77 -12.14 18.17
N PRO A 418 42.78 -11.41 17.06
CA PRO A 418 41.90 -10.25 16.88
C PRO A 418 40.41 -10.61 17.00
N VAL A 419 39.65 -9.74 17.65
CA VAL A 419 38.20 -9.81 17.80
C VAL A 419 37.58 -8.51 17.30
N LEU A 420 36.85 -8.60 16.20
CA LEU A 420 36.04 -7.52 15.66
C LEU A 420 34.72 -7.44 16.44
N VAL A 421 34.36 -6.24 16.89
CA VAL A 421 33.09 -5.97 17.55
C VAL A 421 32.20 -5.20 16.59
N GLU A 422 31.03 -5.75 16.31
CA GLU A 422 30.07 -5.21 15.36
C GLU A 422 28.74 -4.91 16.06
N GLN A 423 28.14 -3.76 15.79
CA GLN A 423 26.81 -3.40 16.25
C GLN A 423 25.80 -3.57 15.13
N HIS A 424 24.70 -4.25 15.41
CA HIS A 424 23.63 -4.50 14.45
C HIS A 424 22.27 -4.14 15.02
N PHE A 425 21.31 -3.89 14.13
CA PHE A 425 19.91 -3.68 14.45
C PHE A 425 19.07 -4.89 14.05
N SER A 426 17.97 -5.15 14.78
CA SER A 426 16.98 -6.17 14.43
C SER A 426 15.57 -5.62 14.41
N ALA A 427 15.02 -5.38 13.21
CA ALA A 427 13.62 -5.02 13.01
C ALA A 427 12.67 -6.08 13.58
N LYS A 428 12.98 -7.36 13.35
CA LYS A 428 12.17 -8.50 13.81
C LYS A 428 12.08 -8.56 15.32
N PHE A 429 13.17 -8.33 16.05
CA PHE A 429 13.13 -8.30 17.51
C PHE A 429 12.51 -7.02 18.05
N SER A 430 12.70 -5.88 17.37
CA SER A 430 12.04 -4.62 17.72
C SER A 430 10.52 -4.71 17.62
N ALA A 431 9.98 -5.62 16.80
CA ALA A 431 8.54 -5.91 16.76
C ALA A 431 8.03 -6.73 17.97
N LEU A 432 8.91 -7.40 18.71
CA LEU A 432 8.56 -8.29 19.82
C LEU A 432 8.71 -7.65 21.21
N VAL A 433 9.43 -6.54 21.32
CA VAL A 433 9.68 -5.84 22.59
C VAL A 433 9.38 -4.36 22.48
N LYS A 434 9.16 -3.70 23.62
CA LYS A 434 9.01 -2.23 23.66
C LYS A 434 10.39 -1.60 23.44
N GLY A 435 10.62 -1.06 22.25
CA GLY A 435 11.85 -0.34 21.92
C GLY A 435 12.56 -0.83 20.68
N THR A 436 13.61 -0.08 20.31
CA THR A 436 14.57 -0.46 19.27
C THR A 436 15.53 -1.51 19.85
N VAL A 437 15.70 -2.63 19.13
CA VAL A 437 16.61 -3.71 19.53
C VAL A 437 17.90 -3.65 18.71
N TYR A 438 19.00 -3.42 19.42
CA TYR A 438 20.34 -3.64 18.91
C TYR A 438 20.93 -4.94 19.47
N TYR A 439 21.87 -5.53 18.75
CA TYR A 439 22.67 -6.65 19.23
C TYR A 439 24.12 -6.43 18.82
N VAL A 440 25.04 -7.04 19.57
CA VAL A 440 26.48 -6.94 19.30
C VAL A 440 27.00 -8.32 18.92
N SER A 441 27.80 -8.34 17.86
CA SER A 441 28.50 -9.52 17.38
C SER A 441 29.98 -9.39 17.69
N PHE A 442 30.57 -10.46 18.20
CA PHE A 442 32.01 -10.60 18.33
C PHE A 442 32.48 -11.62 17.30
N THR A 443 33.40 -11.20 16.44
CA THR A 443 33.85 -11.99 15.30
C THR A 443 35.37 -12.10 15.31
N SER A 444 35.91 -13.32 15.30
CA SER A 444 37.35 -13.56 15.24
C SER A 444 37.69 -14.38 13.99
N PRO A 445 38.62 -13.90 13.13
CA PRO A 445 38.99 -14.61 11.91
C PRO A 445 39.68 -15.94 12.26
N LEU A 446 39.54 -16.94 11.39
CA LEU A 446 40.18 -18.26 11.55
C LEU A 446 40.96 -18.67 10.29
N ALA A 447 40.34 -18.57 9.11
CA ALA A 447 40.97 -19.02 7.86
C ALA A 447 40.37 -18.38 6.61
N SER A 448 41.19 -18.24 5.57
CA SER A 448 40.73 -17.97 4.20
C SER A 448 40.31 -19.26 3.51
N LYS A 449 39.58 -19.14 2.39
CA LYS A 449 39.21 -20.31 1.57
C LYS A 449 40.44 -21.04 1.02
N GLU A 450 41.50 -20.28 0.70
CA GLU A 450 42.78 -20.81 0.24
C GLU A 450 43.50 -21.62 1.33
N ASN A 451 43.58 -21.09 2.57
CA ASN A 451 44.20 -21.80 3.69
C ASN A 451 43.54 -23.15 3.96
N LEU A 452 42.21 -23.21 3.86
CA LEU A 452 41.44 -24.44 4.03
C LEU A 452 41.71 -25.43 2.90
N ASN A 453 41.72 -24.98 1.64
CA ASN A 453 41.99 -25.87 0.51
C ASN A 453 43.41 -26.46 0.55
N ASN A 454 44.39 -25.68 1.02
CA ASN A 454 45.78 -26.12 1.15
C ASN A 454 46.00 -27.12 2.30
N SER A 455 45.04 -27.26 3.23
CA SER A 455 45.14 -28.21 4.36
C SER A 455 44.86 -29.68 3.99
N GLY A 456 44.27 -29.94 2.82
CA GLY A 456 44.11 -31.28 2.22
C GLY A 456 43.02 -32.16 2.88
N GLY A 457 42.29 -32.94 2.06
CA GLY A 457 41.27 -33.91 2.52
C GLY A 457 39.85 -33.36 2.72
N ASP A 458 38.95 -34.19 3.26
CA ASP A 458 37.58 -33.82 3.68
C ASP A 458 37.63 -32.90 4.93
N TYR A 459 38.01 -31.66 4.68
CA TYR A 459 38.20 -30.64 5.72
C TYR A 459 36.89 -30.32 6.44
N GLU A 460 35.73 -30.46 5.78
CA GLU A 460 34.41 -30.23 6.40
C GLU A 460 34.18 -31.17 7.59
N SER A 461 34.37 -32.48 7.39
CA SER A 461 34.24 -33.47 8.48
C SER A 461 35.19 -33.20 9.64
N HIS A 462 36.42 -32.75 9.34
CA HIS A 462 37.41 -32.39 10.36
C HIS A 462 37.01 -31.13 11.14
N LEU A 463 36.59 -30.07 10.44
CA LEU A 463 36.09 -28.81 11.03
C LEU A 463 34.93 -29.09 11.99
N PHE A 464 33.92 -29.86 11.55
CA PHE A 464 32.76 -30.19 12.39
C PHE A 464 33.15 -30.97 13.64
N SER A 465 34.08 -31.93 13.53
CA SER A 465 34.57 -32.71 14.68
C SER A 465 35.31 -31.85 15.69
N LEU A 466 36.23 -30.99 15.20
CA LEU A 466 37.01 -30.07 16.02
C LEU A 466 36.11 -29.06 16.71
N ALA A 467 35.19 -28.44 15.97
CA ALA A 467 34.20 -27.50 16.49
C ALA A 467 33.40 -28.14 17.62
N LYS A 468 32.84 -29.33 17.38
CA LYS A 468 32.03 -30.06 18.37
C LYS A 468 32.79 -30.35 19.66
N LYS A 469 34.10 -30.57 19.60
CA LYS A 469 34.95 -30.79 20.78
C LYS A 469 35.14 -29.51 21.59
N ILE A 470 35.42 -28.39 20.92
CA ILE A 470 35.73 -27.10 21.58
C ILE A 470 34.46 -26.39 22.04
N THR A 471 33.36 -26.44 21.28
CA THR A 471 32.05 -25.86 21.65
C THR A 471 31.50 -26.43 22.95
N ARG A 472 31.90 -27.65 23.37
CA ARG A 472 31.55 -28.18 24.71
C ARG A 472 32.08 -27.31 25.86
N ARG A 473 33.22 -26.63 25.66
CA ARG A 473 33.84 -25.72 26.63
C ARG A 473 33.46 -24.26 26.37
N CYS A 474 33.20 -23.91 25.11
CA CYS A 474 32.78 -22.57 24.68
C CYS A 474 31.41 -22.64 23.99
N PRO A 475 30.30 -22.88 24.72
CA PRO A 475 28.98 -23.12 24.13
C PRO A 475 28.37 -21.91 23.43
N LEU A 476 28.85 -20.70 23.69
CA LEU A 476 28.32 -19.48 23.05
C LEU A 476 28.87 -19.27 21.63
N VAL A 477 30.01 -19.88 21.31
CA VAL A 477 30.74 -19.62 20.06
C VAL A 477 30.24 -20.52 18.95
N ARG A 478 29.97 -19.91 17.80
CA ARG A 478 29.60 -20.59 16.56
C ARG A 478 30.69 -20.38 15.51
N ILE A 479 30.78 -21.31 14.57
CA ILE A 479 31.61 -21.16 13.38
C ILE A 479 30.72 -20.74 12.23
N VAL A 480 31.20 -19.80 11.42
CA VAL A 480 30.48 -19.26 10.28
C VAL A 480 31.36 -19.34 9.04
N ILE A 481 30.76 -19.73 7.92
CA ILE A 481 31.35 -19.65 6.58
C ILE A 481 30.69 -18.50 5.84
N ASN A 482 31.49 -17.55 5.37
CA ASN A 482 31.05 -16.41 4.59
C ASN A 482 31.55 -16.52 3.14
N GLU A 483 30.68 -16.99 2.24
CA GLU A 483 31.01 -17.18 0.82
C GLU A 483 31.34 -15.88 0.07
N ASP A 484 30.98 -14.71 0.61
CA ASP A 484 31.32 -13.42 0.01
C ASP A 484 32.74 -12.96 0.39
N ALA A 485 33.37 -13.61 1.37
CA ALA A 485 34.68 -13.23 1.93
C ALA A 485 35.81 -14.19 1.53
N GLN A 486 35.75 -14.80 0.35
CA GLN A 486 36.63 -15.93 -0.05
C GLN A 486 38.14 -15.65 0.05
N TYR A 487 38.55 -14.40 -0.18
CA TYR A 487 39.94 -13.95 -0.15
C TYR A 487 40.37 -13.35 1.19
N SER A 488 39.51 -13.42 2.22
CA SER A 488 39.75 -12.86 3.55
C SER A 488 39.88 -13.98 4.58
N HIS A 489 40.65 -13.74 5.65
CA HIS A 489 40.69 -14.64 6.81
C HIS A 489 39.36 -14.69 7.59
N PHE A 490 38.39 -13.87 7.20
CA PHE A 490 37.00 -13.95 7.66
C PHE A 490 36.12 -14.91 6.83
N TYR A 491 36.66 -15.62 5.82
CA TYR A 491 35.91 -16.67 5.12
C TYR A 491 35.39 -17.70 6.12
N LEU A 492 36.28 -18.22 6.97
CA LEU A 492 35.94 -18.99 8.15
C LEU A 492 36.23 -18.16 9.38
N HIS A 493 35.22 -17.94 10.23
CA HIS A 493 35.38 -17.16 11.46
C HIS A 493 34.56 -17.74 12.61
N ALA A 494 35.02 -17.47 13.83
CA ALA A 494 34.27 -17.73 15.04
C ALA A 494 33.43 -16.50 15.38
N ARG A 495 32.18 -16.71 15.81
CA ARG A 495 31.22 -15.65 16.12
C ARG A 495 30.44 -15.93 17.39
N VAL A 496 30.21 -14.88 18.16
CA VAL A 496 29.23 -14.86 19.26
C VAL A 496 28.30 -13.67 19.05
N ASP A 497 26.99 -13.91 19.11
CA ASP A 497 25.98 -12.85 19.07
C ASP A 497 25.38 -12.67 20.46
N LEU A 498 25.46 -11.47 21.02
CA LEU A 498 24.83 -11.12 22.29
C LEU A 498 23.56 -10.31 22.02
N PRO A 499 22.38 -10.90 22.29
CA PRO A 499 21.11 -10.26 21.99
C PRO A 499 20.78 -9.16 23.00
N ILE A 500 20.31 -8.04 22.47
CA ILE A 500 19.42 -7.06 23.10
C ILE A 500 20.10 -6.00 23.99
N PHE A 501 20.21 -4.81 23.41
CA PHE A 501 20.01 -3.56 24.13
C PHE A 501 18.56 -3.12 23.93
N VAL A 502 17.82 -2.88 25.02
CA VAL A 502 16.41 -2.43 24.96
C VAL A 502 16.34 -0.90 24.89
N GLY A 503 15.79 -0.37 23.81
CA GLY A 503 15.39 1.04 23.72
C GLY A 503 14.17 1.34 24.60
N SER A 504 14.38 1.79 25.84
CA SER A 504 13.32 2.34 26.69
C SER A 504 13.85 3.52 27.52
N GLY A 505 14.68 4.38 26.91
CA GLY A 505 15.46 5.39 27.63
C GLY A 505 16.61 4.82 28.49
N TYR A 506 16.78 3.50 28.57
CA TYR A 506 17.85 2.85 29.35
C TYR A 506 18.62 1.83 28.52
N LEU A 507 19.93 2.02 28.33
CA LEU A 507 20.82 0.97 27.83
C LEU A 507 20.91 -0.13 28.89
N SER A 508 20.08 -1.14 28.72
CA SER A 508 19.90 -2.27 29.65
C SER A 508 19.83 -3.58 28.87
N MET A 509 20.09 -4.70 29.55
CA MET A 509 20.05 -6.08 29.06
C MET A 509 21.36 -6.67 28.48
N LEU A 510 22.48 -5.92 28.49
CA LEU A 510 23.80 -6.52 28.36
C LEU A 510 24.57 -6.39 29.68
N SER A 511 24.75 -7.50 30.41
CA SER A 511 25.55 -7.48 31.62
C SER A 511 27.05 -7.57 31.31
N LYS A 512 27.86 -6.95 32.17
CA LYS A 512 29.32 -7.10 32.17
C LYS A 512 29.74 -8.58 32.16
N ASN A 513 29.03 -9.42 32.90
CA ASN A 513 29.33 -10.85 33.00
C ASN A 513 29.09 -11.58 31.69
N GLU A 514 27.96 -11.34 31.01
CA GLU A 514 27.69 -11.94 29.70
C GLU A 514 28.72 -11.51 28.66
N LEU A 515 29.06 -10.22 28.66
CA LEU A 515 30.05 -9.64 27.76
C LEU A 515 31.44 -10.29 27.98
N ASN A 516 31.88 -10.40 29.24
CA ASN A 516 33.14 -11.05 29.59
C ASN A 516 33.14 -12.54 29.25
N ILE A 517 32.07 -13.28 29.59
CA ILE A 517 31.97 -14.72 29.29
C ILE A 517 32.04 -14.96 27.78
N ALA A 518 31.31 -14.18 26.98
CA ALA A 518 31.34 -14.27 25.53
C ALA A 518 32.72 -13.96 24.95
N PHE A 519 33.34 -12.87 25.41
CA PHE A 519 34.67 -12.47 24.96
C PHE A 519 35.73 -13.54 25.28
N GLN A 520 35.76 -14.05 26.52
CA GLN A 520 36.71 -15.08 26.94
C GLN A 520 36.46 -16.41 26.22
N GLN A 521 35.20 -16.82 26.04
CA GLN A 521 34.89 -18.03 25.28
C GLN A 521 35.30 -17.90 23.81
N LEU A 522 35.06 -16.75 23.17
CA LEU A 522 35.49 -16.52 21.79
C LEU A 522 37.01 -16.54 21.68
N LYS A 523 37.72 -15.83 22.55
CA LYS A 523 39.19 -15.80 22.61
C LYS A 523 39.77 -17.21 22.72
N VAL A 524 39.29 -18.01 23.67
CA VAL A 524 39.74 -19.40 23.89
C VAL A 524 39.33 -20.32 22.75
N PHE A 525 38.12 -20.15 22.21
CA PHE A 525 37.63 -20.98 21.12
C PHE A 525 38.46 -20.78 19.86
N SER A 526 38.59 -19.52 19.42
CA SER A 526 39.34 -19.20 18.20
C SER A 526 40.77 -19.69 18.30
N ASP A 527 41.39 -19.52 19.47
CA ASP A 527 42.75 -19.95 19.70
C ASP A 527 42.94 -21.46 19.57
N GLN A 528 42.13 -22.23 20.30
CA GLN A 528 42.19 -23.69 20.25
C GLN A 528 41.77 -24.24 18.88
N PHE A 529 40.88 -23.53 18.19
CA PHE A 529 40.39 -23.95 16.88
C PHE A 529 41.46 -23.76 15.80
N GLU A 530 42.12 -22.59 15.74
CA GLU A 530 43.24 -22.36 14.83
C GLU A 530 44.40 -23.34 15.09
N LEU A 531 44.79 -23.52 16.36
CA LEU A 531 45.84 -24.46 16.73
C LEU A 531 45.49 -25.89 16.29
N GLY A 532 44.24 -26.31 16.49
CA GLY A 532 43.76 -27.62 16.09
C GLY A 532 43.66 -27.80 14.58
N LEU A 533 43.36 -26.73 13.84
CA LEU A 533 43.19 -26.75 12.40
C LEU A 533 44.53 -26.72 11.64
N PHE A 534 45.52 -25.98 12.14
CA PHE A 534 46.79 -25.76 11.45
C PHE A 534 48.01 -26.38 12.16
N GLU A 535 47.80 -27.08 13.28
CA GLU A 535 48.88 -27.67 14.09
C GLU A 535 49.95 -26.64 14.53
N GLY A 536 49.55 -25.37 14.68
CA GLY A 536 50.47 -24.26 14.98
C GLY A 536 51.35 -23.80 13.80
N LYS A 537 51.08 -24.23 12.57
CA LYS A 537 51.83 -23.80 11.36
C LYS A 537 51.44 -22.40 10.87
N GLN A 538 50.31 -21.87 11.34
CA GLN A 538 49.81 -20.54 10.99
C GLN A 538 50.16 -19.49 12.08
N ASP A 539 50.86 -19.91 13.14
CA ASP A 539 51.31 -19.06 14.27
C ASP A 539 52.57 -18.25 13.96
#